data_AF-X6JQR9-F1
#
_entry.id   AF-X6JQR9-F1
#
_cell.length_a   1.000
_cell.length_b   1.000
_cell.length_c   1.000
_cell.angle_alpha   90.00
_cell.angle_beta   90.00
_cell.angle_gamma   90.00
#
_symmetry.space_group_name_H-M   'P 1'
#
loop_
_entity.id
_entity.type
_entity.pdbx_description
1 polymer ?
#
loop_
_entity_poly.entity_id
_entity_poly.type
_entity_poly.pdbx_seq_one_letter_code
_entity_poly.pdbx_strand_id
1 'polypeptide(L)'
;MVRAPLFRSFVREESGVTLAEGLIAMPLVLLIFAAFVEFGYAAFQWNQTVKALQFGARRAAVSSSMVAGFDPAIVTALAPGSTNGGVAIPVGALGPWTCTGSPACTTELNRIVYGAPGVTSCQPIGTGSPAMCQLNPRIGIDNVRVTYMMSGLGYYGRPGGAVLTIRMEVLGITFNLPLLGALLGLNNVTVPAMPVTVTSEDLNTNSGS
;
A
#
# COMPACT_ATOMS: atom_id res chain seq x y z
N MET A 1 72.84 -39.92 -0.07
CA MET A 1 71.90 -38.81 -0.31
C MET A 1 70.48 -39.32 -0.08
N VAL A 2 69.82 -38.87 0.99
CA VAL A 2 68.46 -39.31 1.35
C VAL A 2 67.46 -38.38 0.66
N ARG A 3 66.64 -38.91 -0.27
CA ARG A 3 65.55 -38.16 -0.91
C ARG A 3 64.44 -37.92 0.10
N ALA A 4 64.18 -36.67 0.46
CA ALA A 4 63.00 -36.30 1.23
C ALA A 4 61.72 -36.60 0.41
N PRO A 5 60.63 -37.08 1.04
CA PRO A 5 59.41 -37.42 0.32
C PRO A 5 58.74 -36.15 -0.19
N LEU A 6 58.55 -36.08 -1.52
CA LEU A 6 57.87 -34.97 -2.23
C LEU A 6 56.49 -34.62 -1.63
N PHE A 7 55.83 -35.56 -0.98
CA PHE A 7 54.53 -35.34 -0.34
C PHE A 7 54.57 -34.38 0.86
N ARG A 8 55.73 -34.21 1.52
CA ARG A 8 55.86 -33.30 2.67
C ARG A 8 55.91 -31.83 2.27
N SER A 9 56.32 -31.51 1.04
CA SER A 9 56.30 -30.13 0.52
C SER A 9 54.89 -29.74 0.09
N PHE A 10 54.14 -30.63 -0.56
CA PHE A 10 52.74 -30.39 -0.96
C PHE A 10 51.80 -30.12 0.23
N VAL A 11 51.99 -30.79 1.36
CA VAL A 11 51.19 -30.57 2.58
C VAL A 11 51.53 -29.24 3.27
N ARG A 12 52.66 -28.62 2.93
CA ARG A 12 53.15 -27.36 3.52
C ARG A 12 53.08 -26.19 2.52
N GLU A 13 52.41 -26.38 1.40
CA GLU A 13 52.30 -25.40 0.32
C GLU A 13 51.22 -24.37 0.65
N GLU A 14 51.61 -23.21 1.19
CA GLU A 14 50.70 -22.11 1.59
C GLU A 14 50.43 -21.09 0.45
N SER A 15 51.06 -21.28 -0.73
CA SER A 15 51.07 -20.31 -1.83
C SER A 15 49.70 -20.06 -2.50
N GLY A 16 48.67 -20.84 -2.18
CA GLY A 16 47.29 -20.67 -2.65
C GLY A 16 46.29 -20.18 -1.58
N VAL A 17 46.71 -20.02 -0.32
CA VAL A 17 45.81 -19.67 0.79
C VAL A 17 45.16 -18.31 0.59
N THR A 18 45.91 -17.33 0.11
CA THR A 18 45.40 -15.97 -0.16
C THR A 18 44.32 -15.95 -1.24
N LEU A 19 44.42 -16.83 -2.25
CA LEU A 19 43.42 -16.96 -3.30
C LEU A 19 42.16 -17.62 -2.77
N ALA A 20 42.27 -18.66 -1.93
CA ALA A 20 41.14 -19.31 -1.29
C ALA A 20 40.40 -18.38 -0.31
N GLU A 21 41.13 -17.60 0.49
CA GLU A 21 40.55 -16.59 1.38
C GLU A 21 39.85 -15.49 0.60
N GLY A 22 40.47 -14.98 -0.47
CA GLY A 22 39.84 -13.99 -1.36
C GLY A 22 38.57 -14.52 -2.01
N LEU A 23 38.55 -15.78 -2.42
CA LEU A 23 37.39 -16.42 -3.06
C LEU A 23 36.19 -16.56 -2.11
N ILE A 24 36.41 -16.65 -0.80
CA ILE A 24 35.35 -16.73 0.21
C ILE A 24 34.97 -15.35 0.74
N ALA A 25 35.96 -14.50 1.02
CA ALA A 25 35.74 -13.16 1.58
C ALA A 25 35.04 -12.23 0.57
N MET A 26 35.42 -12.28 -0.71
CA MET A 26 34.87 -11.41 -1.75
C MET A 26 33.35 -11.57 -1.93
N PRO A 27 32.78 -12.78 -2.16
CA PRO A 27 31.34 -12.94 -2.27
C PRO A 27 30.62 -12.61 -0.95
N LEU A 28 31.22 -12.89 0.21
CA LEU A 28 30.64 -12.55 1.51
C LEU A 28 30.49 -11.03 1.69
N VAL A 29 31.53 -10.27 1.36
CA VAL A 29 31.50 -8.80 1.40
C VAL A 29 30.47 -8.25 0.40
N LEU A 30 30.41 -8.79 -0.82
CA LEU A 30 29.39 -8.40 -1.81
C LEU A 30 27.97 -8.68 -1.32
N LEU A 31 27.72 -9.83 -0.69
CA LEU A 31 26.42 -10.16 -0.13
C LEU A 31 26.01 -9.19 0.98
N ILE A 32 26.94 -8.78 1.84
CA ILE A 32 26.69 -7.79 2.89
C ILE A 32 26.32 -6.44 2.27
N PHE A 33 27.07 -5.96 1.27
CA PHE A 33 26.75 -4.70 0.59
C PHE A 33 25.40 -4.76 -0.12
N ALA A 34 25.11 -5.86 -0.82
CA ALA A 34 23.83 -6.06 -1.45
C ALA A 34 22.69 -6.07 -0.42
N ALA A 35 22.87 -6.73 0.73
CA ALA A 35 21.89 -6.76 1.80
C ALA A 35 21.55 -5.35 2.30
N PHE A 36 22.57 -4.49 2.51
CA PHE A 36 22.34 -3.12 2.93
C PHE A 36 21.60 -2.28 1.88
N VAL A 37 21.99 -2.40 0.61
CA VAL A 37 21.36 -1.66 -0.50
C VAL A 37 19.90 -2.10 -0.65
N GLU A 38 19.63 -3.40 -0.63
CA GLU A 38 18.26 -3.91 -0.81
C GLU A 38 17.38 -3.68 0.40
N PHE A 39 17.94 -3.72 1.62
CA PHE A 39 17.20 -3.32 2.81
C PHE A 39 16.79 -1.85 2.75
N GLY A 40 17.70 -0.97 2.31
CA GLY A 40 17.39 0.44 2.05
C GLY A 40 16.30 0.61 0.99
N TYR A 41 16.37 -0.17 -0.10
CA TYR A 41 15.34 -0.17 -1.15
C TYR A 41 13.98 -0.70 -0.66
N ALA A 42 13.97 -1.72 0.21
CA ALA A 42 12.76 -2.23 0.84
C ALA A 42 12.11 -1.18 1.76
N ALA A 43 12.91 -0.50 2.59
CA ALA A 43 12.45 0.61 3.43
C ALA A 43 11.90 1.78 2.58
N PHE A 44 12.51 2.05 1.43
CA PHE A 44 11.99 3.04 0.48
C PHE A 44 10.63 2.64 -0.10
N GLN A 45 10.48 1.40 -0.58
CA GLN A 45 9.20 0.87 -1.08
C GLN A 45 8.10 0.89 0.00
N TRP A 46 8.46 0.60 1.24
CA TRP A 46 7.57 0.70 2.39
C TRP A 46 7.03 2.13 2.54
N ASN A 47 7.93 3.12 2.57
CA ASN A 47 7.57 4.54 2.72
C ASN A 47 6.73 5.06 1.53
N GLN A 48 7.04 4.63 0.30
CA GLN A 48 6.22 4.95 -0.87
C GLN A 48 4.78 4.45 -0.72
N THR A 49 4.60 3.23 -0.19
CA THR A 49 3.27 2.64 0.05
C THR A 49 2.48 3.45 1.09
N VAL A 50 3.11 3.84 2.20
CA VAL A 50 2.47 4.68 3.23
C VAL A 50 2.08 6.04 2.68
N LYS A 51 2.95 6.68 1.89
CA LYS A 51 2.66 7.98 1.30
C LYS A 51 1.54 7.91 0.26
N ALA A 52 1.52 6.88 -0.57
CA ALA A 52 0.43 6.63 -1.50
C ALA A 52 -0.91 6.45 -0.78
N LEU A 53 -0.92 5.70 0.33
CA LEU A 53 -2.10 5.52 1.18
C LEU A 53 -2.57 6.81 1.85
N GLN A 54 -1.66 7.61 2.42
CA GLN A 54 -1.99 8.90 3.01
C GLN A 54 -2.62 9.85 1.99
N PHE A 55 -2.07 9.86 0.77
CA PHE A 55 -2.59 10.65 -0.33
C PHE A 55 -3.99 10.15 -0.76
N GLY A 56 -4.14 8.84 -0.98
CA GLY A 56 -5.40 8.22 -1.38
C GLY A 56 -6.52 8.42 -0.35
N ALA A 57 -6.20 8.29 0.94
CA ALA A 57 -7.16 8.49 2.03
C ALA A 57 -7.69 9.92 2.06
N ARG A 58 -6.81 10.94 1.99
CA ARG A 58 -7.24 12.35 1.91
C ARG A 58 -8.12 12.62 0.71
N ARG A 59 -7.80 11.99 -0.42
CA ARG A 59 -8.60 12.10 -1.63
C ARG A 59 -9.97 11.43 -1.48
N ALA A 60 -10.02 10.28 -0.81
CA ALA A 60 -11.27 9.60 -0.50
C ALA A 60 -12.20 10.42 0.39
N ALA A 61 -11.65 11.24 1.31
CA ALA A 61 -12.45 12.10 2.20
C ALA A 61 -13.31 13.14 1.48
N VAL A 62 -12.87 13.60 0.31
CA VAL A 62 -13.60 14.58 -0.52
C VAL A 62 -14.34 13.94 -1.68
N SER A 63 -14.17 12.64 -1.91
CA SER A 63 -14.72 11.96 -3.08
C SER A 63 -16.01 11.23 -2.73
N SER A 64 -16.89 11.11 -3.71
CA SER A 64 -18.06 10.24 -3.63
C SER A 64 -17.70 8.83 -3.19
N SER A 65 -18.67 8.16 -2.57
CA SER A 65 -18.50 6.83 -2.00
C SER A 65 -17.98 5.84 -3.05
N MET A 66 -16.92 5.13 -2.67
CA MET A 66 -16.33 4.09 -3.51
C MET A 66 -16.96 2.72 -3.31
N VAL A 67 -17.83 2.55 -2.31
CA VAL A 67 -18.45 1.24 -2.02
C VAL A 67 -19.74 1.12 -2.82
N ALA A 68 -19.84 0.08 -3.66
CA ALA A 68 -21.04 -0.12 -4.46
C ALA A 68 -22.29 -0.28 -3.58
N GLY A 69 -23.35 0.46 -3.89
CA GLY A 69 -24.61 0.44 -3.13
C GLY A 69 -24.59 1.19 -1.80
N PHE A 70 -23.47 1.84 -1.45
CA PHE A 70 -23.38 2.70 -0.27
C PHE A 70 -23.33 4.17 -0.67
N ASP A 71 -24.37 4.92 -0.35
CA ASP A 71 -24.40 6.37 -0.40
C ASP A 71 -24.64 6.91 1.02
N PRO A 72 -23.73 7.74 1.56
CA PRO A 72 -23.84 8.27 2.92
C PRO A 72 -25.10 9.09 3.15
N ALA A 73 -25.57 9.85 2.15
CA ALA A 73 -26.77 10.68 2.27
C ALA A 73 -28.03 9.80 2.29
N ILE A 74 -28.10 8.80 1.41
CA ILE A 74 -29.25 7.88 1.34
C ILE A 74 -29.32 7.01 2.60
N VAL A 75 -28.21 6.41 3.00
CA VAL A 75 -28.17 5.46 4.13
C VAL A 75 -28.50 6.17 5.44
N THR A 76 -28.09 7.42 5.61
CA THR A 76 -28.42 8.19 6.82
C THR A 76 -29.86 8.74 6.80
N ALA A 77 -30.42 9.03 5.62
CA ALA A 77 -31.82 9.42 5.48
C ALA A 77 -32.80 8.25 5.74
N LEU A 78 -32.41 7.02 5.44
CA LEU A 78 -33.24 5.82 5.65
C LEU A 78 -33.00 5.14 7.00
N ALA A 79 -32.03 5.60 7.78
CA ALA A 79 -31.66 4.96 9.03
C ALA A 79 -32.71 5.16 10.14
N PRO A 80 -32.86 4.20 11.08
CA PRO A 80 -33.70 4.38 12.26
C PRO A 80 -33.29 5.64 13.02
N GLY A 81 -34.24 6.54 13.29
CA GLY A 81 -34.00 7.85 13.91
C GLY A 81 -33.77 9.00 12.93
N SER A 82 -33.76 8.75 11.61
CA SER A 82 -33.59 9.80 10.59
C SER A 82 -34.69 10.87 10.57
N THR A 83 -35.86 10.55 11.11
CA THR A 83 -36.96 11.50 11.31
C THR A 83 -36.65 12.56 12.37
N ASN A 84 -35.64 12.33 13.22
CA ASN A 84 -35.21 13.25 14.27
C ASN A 84 -34.01 14.06 13.78
N GLY A 85 -34.27 15.01 12.87
CA GLY A 85 -33.26 15.92 12.36
C GLY A 85 -32.51 16.62 13.50
N GLY A 86 -31.17 16.71 13.39
CA GLY A 86 -30.31 17.33 14.41
C GLY A 86 -29.86 16.41 15.55
N VAL A 87 -30.36 15.17 15.63
CA VAL A 87 -29.87 14.19 16.62
C VAL A 87 -28.52 13.62 16.17
N ALA A 88 -27.57 13.56 17.09
CA ALA A 88 -26.24 12.99 16.85
C ALA A 88 -26.33 11.51 16.51
N ILE A 89 -25.58 11.08 15.49
CA ILE A 89 -25.54 9.69 15.05
C ILE A 89 -24.42 8.97 15.81
N PRO A 90 -24.68 7.86 16.52
CA PRO A 90 -23.66 7.14 17.25
C PRO A 90 -22.53 6.61 16.35
N VAL A 91 -21.34 6.43 16.94
CA VAL A 91 -20.21 5.74 16.29
C VAL A 91 -20.64 4.34 15.84
N GLY A 92 -20.27 3.95 14.62
CA GLY A 92 -20.61 2.63 14.08
C GLY A 92 -22.10 2.34 13.87
N ALA A 93 -23.01 3.31 13.98
CA ALA A 93 -24.45 3.07 13.85
C ALA A 93 -24.88 2.55 12.47
N LEU A 94 -24.14 2.89 11.41
CA LEU A 94 -24.30 2.33 10.06
C LEU A 94 -22.90 1.96 9.55
N GLY A 95 -22.71 0.70 9.15
CA GLY A 95 -21.42 0.14 8.74
C GLY A 95 -20.73 -0.70 9.83
N PRO A 96 -19.57 -1.32 9.50
CA PRO A 96 -18.64 -0.90 8.46
C PRO A 96 -19.06 -1.32 7.04
N TRP A 97 -18.95 -0.39 6.10
CA TRP A 97 -19.11 -0.63 4.67
C TRP A 97 -17.73 -0.79 4.06
N THR A 98 -17.41 -1.96 3.54
CA THR A 98 -16.08 -2.26 3.01
C THR A 98 -16.16 -2.68 1.56
N CYS A 99 -15.22 -2.20 0.74
CA CYS A 99 -15.00 -2.72 -0.59
C CYS A 99 -13.50 -2.95 -0.83
N THR A 100 -13.17 -3.91 -1.68
CA THR A 100 -11.80 -4.22 -2.10
C THR A 100 -11.86 -4.58 -3.59
N GLY A 101 -11.06 -3.93 -4.43
CA GLY A 101 -11.04 -4.22 -5.86
C GLY A 101 -12.34 -3.93 -6.61
N SER A 102 -12.40 -4.38 -7.86
CA SER A 102 -13.60 -4.37 -8.71
C SER A 102 -14.23 -5.77 -8.74
N PRO A 103 -15.58 -5.94 -8.75
CA PRO A 103 -16.64 -4.93 -8.86
C PRO A 103 -17.18 -4.43 -7.51
N ALA A 104 -16.58 -4.82 -6.38
CA ALA A 104 -17.07 -4.44 -5.05
C ALA A 104 -16.96 -2.92 -4.82
N CYS A 105 -15.90 -2.30 -5.35
CA CYS A 105 -15.76 -0.84 -5.38
C CYS A 105 -16.25 -0.25 -6.71
N THR A 106 -16.73 0.99 -6.66
CA THR A 106 -17.16 1.76 -7.83
C THR A 106 -15.98 2.25 -8.66
N THR A 107 -16.26 2.76 -9.87
CA THR A 107 -15.25 3.35 -10.77
C THR A 107 -14.56 4.59 -10.19
N GLU A 108 -15.06 5.15 -9.09
CA GLU A 108 -14.39 6.24 -8.36
C GLU A 108 -13.08 5.82 -7.73
N LEU A 109 -12.95 4.53 -7.37
CA LEU A 109 -11.68 4.02 -6.87
C LEU A 109 -10.59 4.11 -7.95
N ASN A 110 -10.93 3.91 -9.24
CA ASN A 110 -9.99 4.09 -10.35
C ASN A 110 -9.48 5.54 -10.43
N ARG A 111 -10.33 6.53 -10.14
CA ARG A 111 -9.89 7.94 -10.15
C ARG A 111 -8.85 8.23 -9.09
N ILE A 112 -8.92 7.57 -7.93
CA ILE A 112 -7.98 7.76 -6.83
C ILE A 112 -6.71 6.92 -7.01
N VAL A 113 -6.86 5.68 -7.46
CA VAL A 113 -5.72 4.77 -7.68
C VAL A 113 -4.95 5.12 -8.95
N TYR A 114 -5.63 5.35 -10.07
CA TYR A 114 -5.05 5.50 -11.42
C TYR A 114 -5.14 6.90 -12.01
N GLY A 115 -6.01 7.77 -11.49
CA GLY A 115 -6.04 9.20 -11.83
C GLY A 115 -7.18 9.65 -12.74
N ALA A 116 -8.04 8.73 -13.20
CA ALA A 116 -9.27 9.07 -13.91
C ALA A 116 -10.36 8.03 -13.65
N PRO A 117 -11.65 8.37 -13.77
CA PRO A 117 -12.70 7.37 -13.74
C PRO A 117 -12.58 6.46 -14.98
N GLY A 118 -12.77 5.15 -14.80
CA GLY A 118 -12.81 4.18 -15.90
C GLY A 118 -11.46 3.74 -16.49
N VAL A 119 -10.33 4.36 -16.10
CA VAL A 119 -9.00 3.85 -16.48
C VAL A 119 -8.56 2.72 -15.55
N THR A 120 -7.83 1.75 -16.11
CA THR A 120 -7.30 0.58 -15.38
C THR A 120 -5.77 0.61 -15.26
N SER A 121 -5.14 1.68 -15.75
CA SER A 121 -3.70 1.86 -15.75
C SER A 121 -3.31 3.25 -15.27
N CYS A 122 -2.14 3.35 -14.66
CA CYS A 122 -1.65 4.59 -14.08
C CYS A 122 -1.50 5.69 -15.13
N GLN A 123 -2.22 6.80 -14.95
CA GLN A 123 -2.15 7.91 -15.88
C GLN A 123 -0.87 8.73 -15.67
N PRO A 124 -0.22 9.19 -16.75
CA PRO A 124 0.90 10.12 -16.67
C PRO A 124 0.59 11.36 -15.82
N ILE A 125 1.63 11.93 -15.21
CA ILE A 125 1.49 13.18 -14.47
C ILE A 125 1.05 14.28 -15.45
N GLY A 126 -0.03 14.99 -15.12
CA GLY A 126 -0.57 16.09 -15.91
C GLY A 126 -1.66 15.72 -16.93
N THR A 127 -1.91 14.44 -17.21
CA THR A 127 -3.00 14.01 -18.11
C THR A 127 -4.29 13.63 -17.37
N GLY A 128 -4.23 13.63 -16.04
CA GLY A 128 -5.34 13.27 -15.18
C GLY A 128 -5.15 13.82 -13.77
N SER A 129 -6.02 13.36 -12.90
CA SER A 129 -6.09 13.72 -11.51
C SER A 129 -4.97 13.00 -10.72
N PRO A 130 -4.22 13.65 -9.81
CA PRO A 130 -3.06 13.02 -9.15
C PRO A 130 -3.41 11.73 -8.40
N ALA A 131 -2.65 10.66 -8.58
CA ALA A 131 -3.09 9.31 -8.25
C ALA A 131 -2.12 8.52 -7.36
N MET A 132 -2.62 7.52 -6.63
CA MET A 132 -1.78 6.67 -5.78
C MET A 132 -0.69 5.93 -6.56
N CYS A 133 -1.02 5.46 -7.77
CA CYS A 133 -0.08 4.74 -8.63
C CYS A 133 1.14 5.57 -9.05
N GLN A 134 1.05 6.92 -9.02
CA GLN A 134 2.16 7.81 -9.33
C GLN A 134 3.21 7.84 -8.20
N LEU A 135 2.79 7.53 -6.97
CA LEU A 135 3.66 7.43 -5.81
C LEU A 135 4.21 6.02 -5.62
N ASN A 136 3.36 5.01 -5.85
CA ASN A 136 3.77 3.61 -5.87
C ASN A 136 3.06 2.89 -7.04
N PRO A 137 3.77 2.60 -8.15
CA PRO A 137 3.18 1.98 -9.34
C PRO A 137 2.73 0.54 -9.14
N ARG A 138 3.07 -0.07 -7.99
CA ARG A 138 2.70 -1.44 -7.64
C ARG A 138 1.32 -1.54 -6.99
N ILE A 139 0.73 -0.41 -6.62
CA ILE A 139 -0.63 -0.36 -6.07
C ILE A 139 -1.63 -0.47 -7.23
N GLY A 140 -2.35 -1.59 -7.29
CA GLY A 140 -3.52 -1.74 -8.14
C GLY A 140 -4.84 -1.63 -7.36
N ILE A 141 -5.96 -1.52 -8.08
CA ILE A 141 -7.29 -1.44 -7.46
C ILE A 141 -7.59 -2.66 -6.58
N ASP A 142 -7.15 -3.85 -7.00
CA ASP A 142 -7.37 -5.11 -6.29
C ASP A 142 -6.59 -5.19 -4.97
N ASN A 143 -5.55 -4.37 -4.84
CA ASN A 143 -4.76 -4.28 -3.62
C ASN A 143 -5.34 -3.28 -2.62
N VAL A 144 -6.29 -2.42 -3.00
CA VAL A 144 -6.79 -1.36 -2.12
C VAL A 144 -8.10 -1.78 -1.47
N ARG A 145 -8.12 -1.78 -0.14
CA ARG A 145 -9.32 -1.94 0.68
C ARG A 145 -9.74 -0.61 1.27
N VAL A 146 -11.01 -0.25 1.10
CA VAL A 146 -11.60 0.95 1.67
C VAL A 146 -12.75 0.54 2.59
N THR A 147 -12.77 1.10 3.79
CA THR A 147 -13.80 0.86 4.80
C THR A 147 -14.36 2.20 5.29
N TYR A 148 -15.67 2.36 5.24
CA TYR A 148 -16.40 3.49 5.78
C TYR A 148 -17.13 3.06 7.06
N MET A 149 -17.03 3.88 8.10
CA MET A 149 -17.76 3.69 9.35
C MET A 149 -18.27 5.03 9.87
N MET A 150 -19.34 5.05 10.66
CA MET A 150 -19.81 6.30 11.25
C MET A 150 -18.81 6.85 12.27
N SER A 151 -18.47 8.14 12.17
CA SER A 151 -17.47 8.75 13.06
C SER A 151 -18.02 9.16 14.42
N GLY A 152 -19.35 9.24 14.58
CA GLY A 152 -19.99 9.80 15.78
C GLY A 152 -20.09 11.33 15.79
N LEU A 153 -19.53 12.02 14.79
CA LEU A 153 -19.50 13.49 14.71
C LEU A 153 -20.62 14.08 13.83
N GLY A 154 -21.47 13.22 13.25
CA GLY A 154 -22.58 13.61 12.38
C GLY A 154 -23.93 13.66 13.11
N TYR A 155 -24.93 14.21 12.42
CA TYR A 155 -26.32 14.23 12.87
C TYR A 155 -27.28 13.91 11.71
N TYR A 156 -28.49 13.45 12.03
CA TYR A 156 -29.51 13.15 11.03
C TYR A 156 -30.01 14.41 10.33
N GLY A 157 -30.23 14.35 9.01
CA GLY A 157 -30.74 15.47 8.20
C GLY A 157 -29.66 16.41 7.65
N ARG A 158 -28.37 16.08 7.78
CA ARG A 158 -27.29 16.80 7.07
C ARG A 158 -27.37 16.52 5.56
N PRO A 159 -27.37 17.54 4.68
CA PRO A 159 -27.51 17.35 3.22
C PRO A 159 -26.46 16.45 2.56
N GLY A 160 -25.24 16.37 3.10
CA GLY A 160 -24.16 15.48 2.63
C GLY A 160 -24.07 14.14 3.37
N GLY A 161 -25.10 13.77 4.14
CA GLY A 161 -25.06 12.62 5.05
C GLY A 161 -24.17 12.83 6.27
N ALA A 162 -24.09 11.80 7.11
CA ALA A 162 -23.29 11.80 8.33
C ALA A 162 -21.79 11.88 8.05
N VAL A 163 -21.04 12.40 9.02
CA VAL A 163 -19.58 12.36 8.99
C VAL A 163 -19.12 10.92 9.18
N LEU A 164 -18.30 10.44 8.25
CA LEU A 164 -17.75 9.09 8.25
C LEU A 164 -16.26 9.11 8.63
N THR A 165 -15.78 8.02 9.18
CA THR A 165 -14.37 7.68 9.25
C THR A 165 -14.08 6.70 8.12
N ILE A 166 -13.11 7.08 7.28
CA ILE A 166 -12.63 6.29 6.14
C ILE A 166 -11.32 5.65 6.55
N ARG A 167 -11.23 4.33 6.43
CA ARG A 167 -10.01 3.55 6.62
C ARG A 167 -9.60 2.99 5.26
N MET A 168 -8.39 3.32 4.83
CA MET A 168 -7.81 2.82 3.59
C MET A 168 -6.60 1.95 3.90
N GLU A 169 -6.51 0.80 3.22
CA GLU A 169 -5.45 -0.18 3.40
C GLU A 169 -4.99 -0.74 2.07
N VAL A 170 -3.75 -1.20 2.02
CA VAL A 170 -3.17 -1.90 0.88
C VAL A 170 -2.86 -3.34 1.28
N LEU A 171 -3.25 -4.29 0.43
CA LEU A 171 -3.18 -5.73 0.64
C LEU A 171 -2.40 -6.40 -0.49
N GLY A 172 -1.60 -7.41 -0.16
CA GLY A 172 -1.00 -8.31 -1.16
C GLY A 172 0.10 -7.69 -2.02
N ILE A 173 0.71 -6.57 -1.61
CA ILE A 173 1.92 -6.04 -2.27
C ILE A 173 3.15 -6.69 -1.66
N THR A 174 4.08 -7.18 -2.48
CA THR A 174 5.35 -7.80 -2.04
C THR A 174 6.50 -6.80 -2.03
N PHE A 175 7.66 -7.09 -1.46
CA PHE A 175 8.89 -6.34 -1.74
C PHE A 175 9.52 -6.78 -3.06
N ASN A 176 10.08 -5.85 -3.82
CA ASN A 176 10.93 -6.18 -4.95
C ASN A 176 12.39 -6.20 -4.48
N LEU A 177 12.98 -7.40 -4.40
CA LEU A 177 14.35 -7.65 -3.93
C LEU A 177 15.13 -8.35 -5.07
N PRO A 178 15.79 -7.61 -5.97
CA PRO A 178 16.32 -8.17 -7.21
C PRO A 178 17.45 -9.20 -7.04
N LEU A 179 18.31 -9.04 -6.04
CA LEU A 179 19.46 -9.91 -5.74
C LEU A 179 19.15 -10.87 -4.60
N LEU A 180 18.78 -10.39 -3.40
CA LEU A 180 18.51 -11.30 -2.27
C LEU A 180 17.21 -12.06 -2.48
N GLY A 181 16.21 -11.48 -3.15
CA GLY A 181 14.99 -12.18 -3.48
C GLY A 181 15.24 -13.36 -4.44
N ALA A 182 16.09 -13.18 -5.44
CA ALA A 182 16.49 -14.24 -6.36
C ALA A 182 17.40 -15.29 -5.70
N LEU A 183 18.36 -14.87 -4.88
CA LEU A 183 19.34 -15.75 -4.25
C LEU A 183 18.76 -16.56 -3.06
N LEU A 184 17.88 -15.95 -2.26
CA LEU A 184 17.32 -16.55 -1.04
C LEU A 184 15.85 -16.95 -1.18
N GLY A 185 15.22 -16.73 -2.35
CA GLY A 185 13.81 -17.04 -2.58
C GLY A 185 12.83 -16.09 -1.88
N LEU A 186 13.26 -14.88 -1.51
CA LEU A 186 12.47 -13.90 -0.75
C LEU A 186 11.56 -13.01 -1.62
N ASN A 187 11.31 -13.38 -2.87
CA ASN A 187 10.52 -12.58 -3.83
C ASN A 187 9.04 -12.38 -3.43
N ASN A 188 8.53 -13.18 -2.49
CA ASN A 188 7.13 -13.18 -2.07
C ASN A 188 6.90 -12.60 -0.67
N VAL A 189 7.87 -11.88 -0.10
CA VAL A 189 7.68 -11.22 1.20
C VAL A 189 6.68 -10.08 1.05
N THR A 190 5.53 -10.18 1.71
CA THR A 190 4.48 -9.17 1.66
C THR A 190 4.82 -7.96 2.54
N VAL A 191 4.55 -6.77 2.01
CA VAL A 191 4.56 -5.52 2.78
C VAL A 191 3.39 -5.60 3.77
N PRO A 192 3.63 -5.44 5.09
CA PRO A 192 2.55 -5.44 6.06
C PRO A 192 1.52 -4.35 5.78
N ALA A 193 0.24 -4.68 5.97
CA ALA A 193 -0.84 -3.73 5.78
C ALA A 193 -0.73 -2.59 6.82
N MET A 194 -0.77 -1.35 6.34
CA MET A 194 -0.75 -0.15 7.18
C MET A 194 -2.00 0.67 6.93
N PRO A 195 -3.03 0.56 7.78
CA PRO A 195 -4.22 1.38 7.64
C PRO A 195 -3.93 2.86 7.84
N VAL A 196 -4.48 3.67 6.94
CA VAL A 196 -4.64 5.11 7.14
C VAL A 196 -6.10 5.40 7.40
N THR A 197 -6.37 6.16 8.45
CA THR A 197 -7.73 6.59 8.81
C THR A 197 -7.86 8.11 8.68
N VAL A 198 -8.94 8.57 8.09
CA VAL A 198 -9.28 10.00 7.94
C VAL A 198 -10.78 10.20 8.10
N THR A 199 -11.19 11.35 8.61
CA THR A 199 -12.59 11.75 8.63
C THR A 199 -12.99 12.30 7.27
N SER A 200 -14.21 12.01 6.86
CA SER A 200 -14.78 12.50 5.61
C SER A 200 -15.18 13.98 5.71
N GLU A 201 -15.14 14.70 4.59
CA GLU A 201 -15.46 16.13 4.51
C GLU A 201 -16.74 16.36 3.69
N ASP A 202 -16.64 16.22 2.36
CA ASP A 202 -17.75 16.46 1.42
C ASP A 202 -18.40 15.17 0.91
N LEU A 203 -17.58 14.13 0.67
CA LEU A 203 -17.96 12.91 -0.06
C LEU A 203 -18.72 13.16 -1.38
N ASN A 204 -18.33 14.17 -2.15
CA ASN A 204 -18.96 14.48 -3.43
C ASN A 204 -17.90 14.85 -4.46
N THR A 205 -17.88 14.16 -5.60
CA THR A 205 -16.92 14.45 -6.67
C THR A 205 -17.30 15.64 -7.54
N ASN A 206 -18.54 16.15 -7.47
CA ASN A 206 -19.04 17.21 -8.36
C ASN A 206 -18.79 18.64 -7.86
N SER A 207 -18.20 18.82 -6.67
CA SER A 207 -17.98 20.13 -6.05
C SER A 207 -16.61 20.75 -6.36
N GLY A 208 -15.75 20.07 -7.15
CA GLY A 208 -14.35 20.47 -7.35
C GLY A 208 -13.79 20.21 -8.76
N SER A 209 -14.61 20.37 -9.80
CA SER A 209 -14.13 20.49 -11.20
C SER A 209 -13.91 21.95 -11.57
#